data_AF-A0A920IQC4-F1
#
_entry.id   AF-A0A920IQC4-F1
#
_cell.length_a   1.000
_cell.length_b   1.000
_cell.length_c   1.000
_cell.angle_alpha   90.00
_cell.angle_beta   90.00
_cell.angle_gamma   90.00
#
_symmetry.space_group_name_H-M   'P 1'
#
loop_
_entity.id
_entity.type
_entity.pdbx_description
1 polymer ?
#
loop_
_entity_poly.entity_id
_entity_poly.type
_entity_poly.pdbx_seq_one_letter_code
_entity_poly.pdbx_strand_id
1 'polypeptide(L)'
;MLDTMGYGFDYEHDINNNEPIDIDSSYRFVSERGFRKSKNATFLGKDIINLKNRNLKDVPLKELKEITKKAITFCLDGNDLASRKIFKAMKK
;
A
#
# COMPACT_ATOMS: atom_id res chain seq x y z
N MET A 1 10.94 -1.71 10.75
CA MET A 1 10.69 -2.97 10.02
C MET A 1 10.23 -2.73 8.58
N LEU A 2 9.23 -1.87 8.28
CA LEU A 2 9.01 -1.38 6.90
C LEU A 2 10.03 -0.30 6.46
N ASP A 3 10.50 0.51 7.41
CA ASP A 3 11.47 1.61 7.18
C ASP A 3 12.84 1.11 6.65
N THR A 4 13.22 -0.11 7.04
CA THR A 4 14.55 -0.70 6.74
C THR A 4 14.60 -1.40 5.39
N MET A 5 13.47 -1.60 4.70
CA MET A 5 13.42 -2.32 3.43
C MET A 5 13.57 -1.42 2.19
N GLY A 6 13.77 -0.11 2.33
CA GLY A 6 13.98 0.77 1.18
C GLY A 6 12.84 0.71 0.16
N TYR A 7 11.62 0.41 0.62
CA TYR A 7 10.42 0.53 -0.20
C TYR A 7 10.16 2.03 -0.39
N GLY A 8 10.84 2.63 -1.38
CA GLY A 8 10.67 4.00 -1.83
C GLY A 8 9.31 4.19 -2.49
N PHE A 9 8.23 4.00 -1.74
CA PHE A 9 6.93 4.45 -2.16
C PHE A 9 6.91 5.97 -2.04
N ASP A 10 6.67 6.65 -3.15
CA ASP A 10 6.40 8.08 -3.11
C ASP A 10 5.01 8.26 -2.50
N TYR A 11 4.99 8.60 -1.20
CA TYR A 11 3.78 8.96 -0.46
C TYR A 11 3.45 10.45 -0.64
N GLU A 12 4.29 11.20 -1.36
CA GLU A 12 4.21 12.64 -1.51
C GLU A 12 3.67 13.04 -2.87
N HIS A 13 3.97 12.28 -3.92
CA HIS A 13 3.57 12.59 -5.28
C HIS A 13 2.85 11.44 -6.00
N ASP A 14 1.92 11.80 -6.88
CA ASP A 14 1.29 10.93 -7.85
C ASP A 14 2.30 10.41 -8.88
N ILE A 15 2.20 9.13 -9.22
CA ILE A 15 3.14 8.48 -10.15
C ILE A 15 2.99 8.86 -11.63
N ASN A 16 1.88 9.47 -12.08
CA ASN A 16 1.74 9.89 -13.48
C ASN A 16 2.35 11.27 -13.71
N ASN A 17 1.97 12.23 -12.87
CA ASN A 17 2.29 13.64 -13.11
C ASN A 17 3.31 14.21 -12.12
N ASN A 18 3.74 13.42 -11.13
CA ASN A 18 4.57 13.89 -10.02
C ASN A 18 3.90 15.05 -9.24
N GLU A 19 2.57 15.11 -9.28
CA GLU A 19 1.79 16.10 -8.54
C GLU A 19 1.64 15.69 -7.08
N PRO A 20 1.65 16.64 -6.13
CA PRO A 20 1.47 16.30 -4.73
C PRO A 20 0.15 15.54 -4.48
N ILE A 21 0.19 14.60 -3.53
CA ILE A 21 -1.01 13.86 -3.11
C ILE A 21 -2.03 14.83 -2.53
N ASP A 22 -3.18 14.90 -3.17
CA ASP A 22 -4.29 15.77 -2.79
C ASP A 22 -5.26 15.01 -1.87
N ILE A 23 -5.60 15.63 -0.74
CA ILE A 23 -6.34 15.00 0.37
C ILE A 23 -7.71 14.46 -0.07
N ASP A 24 -8.39 15.19 -0.95
CA ASP A 24 -9.76 14.90 -1.41
C ASP A 24 -9.78 14.00 -2.65
N SER A 25 -8.64 13.87 -3.33
CA SER A 25 -8.51 13.04 -4.52
C SER A 25 -8.42 11.54 -4.17
N SER A 26 -8.97 10.72 -5.06
CA SER A 26 -8.87 9.26 -4.97
C SER A 26 -7.65 8.70 -5.70
N TYR A 27 -7.01 7.70 -5.12
CA TYR A 27 -5.75 7.09 -5.55
C TYR A 27 -5.81 5.57 -5.52
N ARG A 28 -5.11 4.94 -6.45
CA ARG A 28 -4.93 3.50 -6.54
C ARG A 28 -3.50 3.14 -6.18
N PHE A 29 -3.35 2.24 -5.21
CA PHE A 29 -2.04 1.73 -4.81
C PHE A 29 -1.49 0.71 -5.82
N VAL A 30 -0.28 0.98 -6.31
CA VAL A 30 0.52 0.17 -7.25
C VAL A 30 1.80 -0.27 -6.53
N SER A 31 1.91 -1.57 -6.27
CA SER A 31 2.91 -2.20 -5.38
C SER A 31 4.39 -1.92 -5.71
N GLU A 32 4.68 -1.38 -6.89
CA GLU A 32 6.05 -1.13 -7.39
C GLU A 32 6.31 0.34 -7.74
N ARG A 33 5.28 1.19 -7.74
CA ARG A 33 5.41 2.59 -8.15
C ARG A 33 4.89 3.58 -7.12
N GLY A 34 3.95 3.18 -6.25
CA GLY A 34 3.32 4.07 -5.28
C GLY A 34 1.85 4.32 -5.59
N PHE A 35 1.41 5.58 -5.49
CA PHE A 35 0.00 5.94 -5.58
C PHE A 35 -0.32 6.64 -6.90
N ARG A 36 -1.38 6.15 -7.57
CA ARG A 36 -1.86 6.70 -8.85
C ARG A 36 -3.24 7.31 -8.70
N LYS A 37 -3.41 8.59 -8.99
CA LYS A 37 -4.69 9.29 -9.01
C LYS A 37 -5.64 8.57 -9.96
N SER A 38 -6.82 8.23 -9.45
CA SER A 38 -7.81 7.41 -10.13
C SER A 38 -9.19 7.67 -9.55
N LYS A 39 -10.11 8.17 -10.38
CA LYS A 39 -11.49 8.48 -9.98
C LYS A 39 -12.31 7.27 -9.50
N ASN A 40 -11.89 6.05 -9.84
CA ASN A 40 -12.54 4.80 -9.44
C ASN A 40 -11.78 4.05 -8.33
N ALA A 41 -11.02 4.77 -7.51
CA ALA A 41 -10.28 4.17 -6.41
C ALA A 41 -10.95 4.47 -5.06
N THR A 42 -10.71 3.59 -4.09
CA THR A 42 -11.28 3.69 -2.74
C THR A 42 -10.36 4.40 -1.76
N PHE A 43 -9.08 4.56 -2.12
CA PHE A 43 -8.06 5.21 -1.33
C PHE A 43 -8.13 6.71 -1.53
N LEU A 44 -8.25 7.50 -0.47
CA LEU A 44 -8.16 8.95 -0.56
C LEU A 44 -6.75 9.43 -0.24
N GLY A 45 -6.37 10.61 -0.72
CA GLY A 45 -5.07 11.19 -0.39
C GLY A 45 -4.87 11.40 1.11
N LYS A 46 -5.94 11.70 1.85
CA LYS A 46 -5.91 11.74 3.32
C LYS A 46 -5.44 10.42 3.93
N ASP A 47 -5.85 9.30 3.36
CA ASP A 47 -5.50 7.96 3.84
C ASP A 47 -4.01 7.67 3.56
N ILE A 48 -3.48 8.18 2.45
CA ILE A 48 -2.05 8.07 2.10
C ILE A 48 -1.21 8.87 3.09
N ILE A 49 -1.63 10.09 3.41
CA ILE A 49 -0.95 10.95 4.38
C ILE A 49 -1.02 10.32 5.77
N ASN A 50 -2.18 9.79 6.18
CA ASN A 50 -2.32 9.08 7.45
C ASN A 50 -1.42 7.84 7.50
N LEU A 51 -1.33 7.07 6.41
CA LEU A 51 -0.43 5.94 6.28
C LEU A 51 1.05 6.36 6.41
N LYS A 52 1.47 7.44 5.74
CA LYS A 52 2.82 8.03 5.83
C LYS A 52 3.16 8.43 7.28
N ASN A 53 2.22 9.09 7.96
CA ASN A 53 2.36 9.51 9.36
C ASN A 53 2.20 8.35 10.36
N ARG A 54 2.04 7.10 9.88
CA ARG A 54 1.77 5.91 10.69
C ARG A 54 0.49 6.03 11.54
N ASN A 55 -0.42 6.93 11.17
CA ASN A 55 -1.74 7.08 11.78
C ASN A 55 -2.75 6.08 11.17
N LEU A 56 -2.54 4.79 11.46
CA LEU A 56 -3.34 3.70 10.89
C LEU A 56 -4.80 3.68 11.40
N LYS A 57 -5.13 4.43 12.46
CA LYS A 57 -6.48 4.46 13.03
C LYS A 57 -7.48 5.20 12.14
N ASP A 58 -7.00 6.20 11.40
CA ASP A 58 -7.79 7.00 10.47
C ASP A 58 -7.84 6.41 9.05
N VAL A 59 -7.12 5.31 8.80
CA VAL A 59 -7.12 4.64 7.49
C VAL A 59 -8.14 3.50 7.51
N PRO A 60 -8.99 3.35 6.48
CA PRO A 60 -9.96 2.27 6.42
C PRO A 60 -9.28 0.89 6.52
N LEU A 61 -9.82 0.02 7.37
CA LEU A 61 -9.23 -1.31 7.61
C LEU A 61 -9.15 -2.19 6.34
N LYS A 62 -10.11 -1.99 5.41
CA LYS A 62 -10.12 -2.66 4.11
C LYS A 62 -8.87 -2.31 3.29
N GLU A 63 -8.45 -1.06 3.36
CA GLU A 63 -7.35 -0.51 2.58
C GLU A 63 -6.00 -0.85 3.19
N LEU A 64 -5.90 -0.80 4.52
CA LEU A 64 -4.74 -1.36 5.24
C LEU A 64 -4.52 -2.83 4.91
N LYS A 65 -5.60 -3.64 4.88
CA LYS A 65 -5.53 -5.05 4.48
C LYS A 65 -5.03 -5.21 3.06
N GLU A 66 -5.54 -4.41 2.11
CA GLU A 66 -5.12 -4.48 0.70
C GLU A 66 -3.64 -4.09 0.51
N ILE A 67 -3.18 -3.01 1.15
CA ILE A 67 -1.76 -2.63 1.10
C ILE A 67 -0.89 -3.72 1.71
N THR A 68 -1.23 -4.18 2.92
CA THR A 68 -0.46 -5.21 3.62
C THR A 68 -0.40 -6.49 2.78
N LYS A 69 -1.53 -6.90 2.21
CA LYS A 69 -1.60 -8.07 1.32
C LYS A 69 -0.75 -7.90 0.08
N LYS A 70 -0.77 -6.73 -0.56
CA LYS A 70 0.04 -6.42 -1.74
C LYS A 70 1.53 -6.37 -1.41
N ALA A 71 1.91 -5.73 -0.31
CA ALA A 71 3.30 -5.68 0.17
C ALA A 71 3.82 -7.08 0.50
N ILE A 72 3.03 -7.89 1.22
CA ILE A 72 3.35 -9.29 1.50
C ILE A 72 3.45 -10.06 0.18
N THR A 73 2.47 -9.95 -0.72
CA THR A 73 2.49 -10.67 -2.00
C THR A 73 3.72 -10.30 -2.81
N PHE A 74 4.06 -9.02 -2.92
CA PHE A 74 5.27 -8.56 -3.61
C PHE A 74 6.55 -9.12 -2.98
N CYS A 75 6.65 -9.09 -1.65
CA CYS A 75 7.77 -9.70 -0.92
C CYS A 75 7.88 -11.22 -1.16
N LEU A 76 6.74 -11.88 -1.36
CA LEU A 76 6.64 -13.32 -1.65
C LEU A 76 6.72 -13.67 -3.13
N ASP A 77 6.57 -12.70 -4.03
CA ASP A 77 6.73 -12.87 -5.47
C ASP A 77 8.22 -12.77 -5.85
N GLY A 78 8.97 -11.90 -5.15
CA GLY A 78 10.44 -11.90 -5.19
C GLY A 78 11.12 -13.11 -4.52
N ASN A 79 10.36 -13.91 -3.77
CA ASN A 79 10.80 -15.17 -3.15
C ASN A 79 9.67 -16.19 -3.29
N ASP A 80 9.52 -16.78 -4.47
CA ASP A 80 8.57 -17.85 -4.83
C ASP A 80 7.91 -18.54 -3.61
N LEU A 81 6.72 -18.05 -3.25
CA LEU A 81 5.62 -18.87 -2.71
C LEU A 81 5.88 -19.82 -1.52
N ALA A 82 6.79 -19.51 -0.58
CA ALA A 82 6.88 -20.29 0.66
C ALA A 82 5.72 -19.99 1.65
N SER A 83 5.21 -18.76 1.70
CA SER A 83 4.29 -18.36 2.79
C SER A 83 2.82 -18.75 2.59
N ARG A 84 2.38 -19.02 1.35
CA ARG A 84 1.02 -19.59 1.14
C ARG A 84 0.91 -21.00 1.72
N LYS A 85 2.00 -21.78 1.80
CA LYS A 85 2.02 -23.07 2.52
C LYS A 85 1.92 -22.87 4.04
N ILE A 86 2.62 -21.89 4.60
CA ILE A 86 2.65 -21.65 6.05
C ILE A 86 1.29 -21.17 6.59
N PHE A 87 0.65 -20.18 5.96
CA PHE A 87 -0.67 -19.72 6.41
C PHE A 87 -1.78 -20.76 6.22
N LYS A 88 -1.64 -21.67 5.23
CA LYS A 88 -2.57 -22.78 5.04
C LYS A 88 -2.31 -23.92 6.04
N ALA A 89 -1.07 -24.07 6.53
CA ALA A 89 -0.69 -25.03 7.56
C ALA A 89 -1.09 -24.61 8.98
N MET A 90 -1.14 -23.30 9.27
CA MET A 90 -1.61 -22.78 10.58
C MET A 90 -3.14 -22.79 10.75
N LYS A 91 -3.88 -23.29 9.76
CA LYS A 91 -5.35 -23.41 9.80
C LYS A 91 -5.81 -24.85 10.09
N LYS A 92 -4.95 -25.66 10.71
CA LYS A 92 -5.28 -27.04 11.12
C LYS A 92 -5.21 -27.16 12.63
#